data_AF-A0A920VNQ1-F1
#
_entry.id   AF-A0A920VNQ1-F1
#
_cell.length_a   1.000
_cell.length_b   1.000
_cell.length_c   1.000
_cell.angle_alpha   90.00
_cell.angle_beta   90.00
_cell.angle_gamma   90.00
#
_symmetry.space_group_name_H-M   'P 1'
#
loop_
_entity.id
_entity.type
_entity.pdbx_description
1 polymer ?
#
loop_
_entity_poly.entity_id
_entity_poly.type
_entity_poly.pdbx_seq_one_letter_code
_entity_poly.pdbx_strand_id
1 'polypeptide(L)'
;MMVLSPFPFGICGALFETIRWENFGWVPVAGLLYQGMVIAGLGFMVFSFLMRRYSPSVVASFNFVSPISGVFLSVILLGESVTVSIVAGVMLVGTGLYLAAGSRRG
;
A
#
# COMPACT_ATOMS: atom_id res chain seq x y z
N MET A 1 -18.26 -0.88 0.07
CA MET A 1 -18.31 0.58 -0.17
C MET A 1 -17.23 1.11 -1.13
N MET A 2 -16.59 0.28 -1.97
CA MET A 2 -15.55 0.73 -2.93
C MET A 2 -16.05 0.94 -4.37
N VAL A 3 -17.27 0.49 -4.70
CA VAL A 3 -17.86 0.63 -6.05
C VAL A 3 -18.43 2.03 -6.28
N LEU A 4 -18.72 2.76 -5.20
CA LEU A 4 -19.27 4.12 -5.26
C LEU A 4 -18.20 5.20 -5.37
N SER A 5 -16.93 4.96 -4.98
CA SER A 5 -15.86 5.97 -5.04
C SER A 5 -15.37 6.36 -6.45
N PRO A 6 -15.42 5.50 -7.49
CA PRO A 6 -15.05 5.89 -8.86
C PRO A 6 -15.98 6.96 -9.45
N PHE A 7 -17.26 6.96 -9.05
CA PHE A 7 -18.26 7.91 -9.54
C PHE A 7 -17.96 9.37 -9.16
N PRO A 8 -17.79 9.73 -7.86
CA PRO A 8 -17.43 11.08 -7.48
C PRO A 8 -16.02 11.48 -7.93
N PHE A 9 -15.07 10.53 -7.99
CA PHE A 9 -13.75 10.81 -8.55
C PHE A 9 -13.82 11.16 -10.04
N GLY A 10 -14.61 10.42 -10.82
CA GLY A 10 -14.82 10.70 -12.25
C GLY A 10 -15.53 12.03 -12.49
N ILE A 11 -16.53 12.37 -11.67
CA ILE A 11 -17.23 13.66 -11.75
C ILE A 11 -16.30 14.83 -11.38
N CYS A 12 -15.54 14.72 -10.29
CA CYS A 12 -14.58 15.75 -9.89
C CYS A 12 -13.43 15.87 -10.91
N GLY A 13 -12.91 14.75 -11.42
CA GLY A 13 -11.89 14.74 -12.47
C GLY A 13 -12.38 15.42 -13.75
N ALA A 14 -13.62 15.17 -14.18
CA ALA A 14 -14.18 15.84 -15.35
C ALA A 14 -14.41 17.35 -15.16
N LEU A 15 -14.67 17.81 -13.93
CA LEU A 15 -14.91 19.21 -13.61
C LEU A 15 -13.62 20.02 -13.38
N PHE A 16 -12.55 19.39 -12.87
CA PHE A 16 -11.33 20.08 -12.43
C PHE A 16 -10.06 19.71 -13.21
N GLU A 17 -10.03 18.58 -13.91
CA GLU A 17 -8.83 18.08 -14.60
C GLU A 17 -8.95 18.22 -16.12
N THR A 18 -7.97 18.88 -16.75
CA THR A 18 -7.87 18.87 -18.21
C THR A 18 -7.25 17.55 -18.64
N ILE A 19 -8.07 16.68 -19.24
CA ILE A 19 -7.63 15.36 -19.69
C ILE A 19 -6.60 15.54 -20.82
N ARG A 20 -5.32 15.47 -20.48
CA ARG A 20 -4.19 15.57 -21.42
C ARG A 20 -3.95 14.20 -22.07
N TRP A 21 -4.65 13.97 -23.17
CA TRP A 21 -4.55 12.76 -24.01
C TRP A 21 -3.16 12.53 -24.60
N GLU A 22 -2.27 13.53 -24.57
CA GLU A 22 -0.87 13.42 -25.00
C GLU A 22 -0.04 12.43 -24.15
N ASN A 23 -0.43 12.19 -22.90
CA ASN A 23 0.25 11.24 -22.02
C ASN A 23 -0.26 9.80 -22.16
N PHE A 24 -1.15 9.54 -23.13
CA PHE A 24 -1.64 8.19 -23.40
C PHE A 24 -0.53 7.36 -24.05
N GLY A 25 0.35 6.81 -23.23
CA GLY A 25 1.50 6.02 -23.63
C GLY A 25 1.47 4.60 -23.06
N TRP A 26 2.47 3.81 -23.44
CA TRP A 26 2.59 2.44 -22.94
C TRP A 26 2.94 2.38 -21.44
N VAL A 27 3.58 3.42 -20.91
CA VAL A 27 4.04 3.48 -19.51
C VAL A 27 2.86 3.45 -18.51
N PRO A 28 1.82 4.31 -18.62
CA PRO A 28 0.63 4.22 -17.77
C PRO A 28 -0.09 2.86 -17.86
N VAL A 29 -0.20 2.31 -19.07
CA VAL A 29 -0.87 1.01 -19.30
C VAL A 29 -0.10 -0.13 -18.65
N ALA A 30 1.22 -0.15 -18.80
CA ALA A 30 2.09 -1.11 -18.14
C ALA A 30 2.02 -0.97 -16.60
N GLY A 31 1.96 0.27 -16.09
CA GLY A 31 1.79 0.54 -14.66
C GLY A 31 0.46 0.00 -14.11
N LEU A 32 -0.65 0.21 -14.84
CA LEU A 32 -1.97 -0.36 -14.51
C LEU A 32 -1.95 -1.88 -14.51
N LEU A 33 -1.33 -2.51 -15.51
CA LEU A 33 -1.19 -3.97 -15.58
C LEU A 33 -0.35 -4.51 -14.42
N TYR A 34 0.77 -3.87 -14.10
CA TYR A 34 1.61 -4.25 -12.97
C TYR A 34 0.85 -4.14 -11.64
N GLN A 35 0.16 -3.02 -11.41
CA GLN A 35 -0.61 -2.80 -10.19
C GLN A 35 -1.78 -3.80 -10.05
N GLY A 36 -2.49 -4.08 -11.14
CA GLY A 36 -3.64 -4.99 -11.12
C GLY A 36 -3.24 -6.47 -11.01
N MET A 37 -2.36 -6.94 -11.89
CA MET A 37 -2.01 -8.36 -11.97
C MET A 37 -1.01 -8.78 -10.90
N VAL A 38 0.06 -8.00 -10.74
CA VAL A 38 1.18 -8.38 -9.87
C VAL A 38 0.89 -7.95 -8.44
N ILE A 39 0.65 -6.66 -8.19
CA ILE A 39 0.48 -6.14 -6.83
C ILE A 39 -0.85 -6.63 -6.23
N ALA A 40 -1.98 -6.31 -6.87
CA ALA A 40 -3.30 -6.68 -6.33
C ALA A 40 -3.61 -8.17 -6.50
N GLY A 41 -3.34 -8.75 -7.69
CA GLY A 41 -3.61 -10.16 -7.97
C GLY A 41 -2.83 -11.12 -7.09
N LEU A 42 -1.48 -11.06 -7.12
CA LEU A 42 -0.66 -11.93 -6.27
C LEU A 42 -0.84 -11.60 -4.79
N GLY A 43 -0.94 -10.31 -4.45
CA GLY A 43 -1.20 -9.86 -3.07
C GLY A 43 -2.47 -10.48 -2.49
N PHE A 44 -3.58 -10.46 -3.25
CA PHE A 44 -4.83 -11.08 -2.84
C PHE A 44 -4.74 -12.61 -2.77
N MET A 45 -4.02 -13.25 -3.69
CA MET A 45 -3.83 -14.71 -3.68
C MET A 45 -3.05 -15.17 -2.45
N VAL A 46 -1.93 -14.50 -2.16
CA VAL A 46 -1.12 -14.73 -0.96
C VAL A 46 -1.91 -14.42 0.30
N PHE A 47 -2.62 -13.29 0.35
CA PHE A 47 -3.46 -12.92 1.49
C PHE A 47 -4.57 -13.96 1.75
N SER A 48 -5.26 -14.39 0.70
CA SER A 48 -6.28 -15.44 0.79
C SER A 48 -5.70 -16.78 1.22
N PHE A 49 -4.49 -17.12 0.78
CA PHE A 49 -3.77 -18.31 1.23
C PHE A 49 -3.36 -18.20 2.72
N LEU A 50 -2.86 -17.04 3.15
CA LEU A 50 -2.48 -16.77 4.54
C LEU A 50 -3.69 -16.85 5.47
N MET A 51 -4.83 -16.27 5.08
CA MET A 51 -6.08 -16.36 5.86
C MET A 51 -6.57 -17.80 6.03
N ARG A 52 -6.30 -18.70 5.08
CA ARG A 52 -6.64 -20.12 5.20
C ARG A 52 -5.75 -20.87 6.19
N ARG A 53 -4.51 -20.40 6.43
CA ARG A 53 -3.50 -21.13 7.21
C ARG A 53 -3.15 -20.49 8.55
N TYR A 54 -3.40 -19.20 8.72
CA TYR A 54 -3.08 -18.43 9.91
C TYR A 54 -4.32 -17.71 10.46
N SER A 55 -4.36 -17.53 11.79
CA SER A 55 -5.40 -16.73 12.44
C SER A 55 -5.47 -15.32 11.82
N PRO A 56 -6.67 -14.73 11.64
CA PRO A 56 -6.86 -13.38 11.09
C PRO A 56 -5.97 -12.33 11.75
N SER A 57 -5.62 -12.55 13.03
CA SER A 57 -4.78 -11.65 13.78
C SER A 57 -3.29 -11.68 13.43
N VAL A 58 -2.77 -12.82 12.97
CA VAL A 58 -1.39 -12.92 12.46
C VAL A 58 -1.31 -12.24 11.10
N VAL A 59 -2.33 -12.44 10.26
CA VAL A 59 -2.44 -11.81 8.94
C VAL A 59 -2.56 -10.28 9.08
N ALA A 60 -3.31 -9.77 10.06
CA ALA A 60 -3.39 -8.34 10.34
C ALA A 60 -2.03 -7.74 10.75
N SER A 61 -1.22 -8.50 11.49
CA SER A 61 0.13 -8.06 11.91
C SER A 61 1.08 -7.90 10.71
N PHE A 62 0.91 -8.70 9.66
CA PHE A 62 1.69 -8.58 8.43
C PHE A 62 1.47 -7.26 7.68
N ASN A 63 0.31 -6.62 7.82
CA ASN A 63 0.06 -5.31 7.18
C ASN A 63 0.97 -4.20 7.73
N PHE A 64 1.50 -4.33 8.95
CA PHE A 64 2.47 -3.38 9.50
C PHE A 64 3.86 -3.50 8.86
N VAL A 65 4.16 -4.58 8.14
CA VAL A 65 5.40 -4.71 7.37
C VAL A 65 5.37 -3.79 6.13
N SER A 66 4.21 -3.59 5.53
CA SER A 66 4.02 -2.76 4.33
C SER A 66 4.62 -1.34 4.45
N PRO A 67 4.29 -0.53 5.48
CA PRO A 67 4.87 0.80 5.64
C PRO A 67 6.38 0.78 5.90
N ILE A 68 6.91 -0.21 6.63
CA ILE A 68 8.35 -0.33 6.89
C ILE A 68 9.09 -0.64 5.58
N SER A 69 8.59 -1.61 4.81
CA SER A 69 9.12 -1.95 3.49
C SER A 69 9.01 -0.78 2.51
N GLY A 70 7.92 0.00 2.58
CA GLY A 70 7.74 1.20 1.77
C GLY A 70 8.79 2.27 2.05
N VAL A 71 9.08 2.55 3.32
CA VAL A 71 10.17 3.47 3.70
C VAL A 71 11.52 2.93 3.25
N PHE A 72 11.78 1.65 3.45
CA PHE A 72 13.04 1.02 3.05
C PHE A 72 13.27 1.10 1.53
N LEU A 73 12.24 0.78 0.74
CA LEU A 73 12.27 0.93 -0.71
C LEU A 73 12.40 2.39 -1.13
N SER A 74 11.80 3.35 -0.42
CA SER A 74 11.96 4.78 -0.70
C SER A 74 13.40 5.23 -0.57
N VAL A 75 14.09 4.84 0.51
CA VAL A 75 15.50 5.20 0.72
C VAL A 75 16.39 4.56 -0.36
N ILE A 76 16.12 3.31 -0.74
CA ILE A 76 16.95 2.58 -1.72
C ILE A 76 16.68 3.03 -3.17
N LEU A 77 15.43 3.12 -3.60
CA LEU A 77 15.08 3.44 -4.98
C LEU A 77 15.14 4.94 -5.27
N LEU A 78 14.65 5.79 -4.37
CA LEU A 78 14.63 7.25 -4.59
C LEU A 78 15.90 7.93 -4.07
N GLY A 79 16.70 7.25 -3.24
CA GLY A 79 17.90 7.85 -2.64
C GLY A 79 17.58 8.99 -1.67
N GLU A 80 16.34 9.05 -1.16
CA GLU A 80 15.94 10.13 -0.26
C GLU A 80 16.77 10.11 1.03
N SER A 81 17.23 11.30 1.43
CA SER A 81 17.88 11.49 2.72
C SER A 81 16.87 11.20 3.83
N VAL A 82 17.23 10.30 4.73
CA VAL A 82 16.34 9.88 5.82
C VAL A 82 16.08 11.06 6.75
N THR A 83 14.97 11.74 6.55
CA THR A 83 14.53 12.86 7.39
C THR A 83 14.11 12.35 8.77
N VAL A 84 14.30 13.15 9.81
CA VAL A 84 13.90 12.81 11.19
C VAL A 84 12.41 12.37 11.27
N SER A 85 11.55 12.97 10.45
CA SER A 85 10.12 12.59 10.36
C SER A 85 9.90 11.16 9.88
N ILE A 86 10.73 10.67 8.95
CA ILE A 86 10.66 9.29 8.45
C ILE A 86 11.08 8.32 9.55
N VAL A 87 12.16 8.62 10.27
CA VAL A 87 12.63 7.81 11.40
C VAL A 87 11.56 7.75 12.50
N ALA A 88 10.97 8.91 12.85
CA ALA A 88 9.90 8.98 13.82
C ALA A 88 8.68 8.15 13.38
N GLY A 89 8.30 8.22 12.11
CA GLY A 89 7.21 7.42 11.53
C GLY A 89 7.48 5.92 11.59
N VAL A 90 8.68 5.48 11.20
CA VAL A 90 9.09 4.06 11.28
C VAL A 90 9.09 3.57 12.74
N MET A 91 9.60 4.38 13.67
CA MET A 91 9.59 4.05 15.10
C MET A 91 8.17 3.93 15.65
N LEU A 92 7.25 4.81 15.25
CA LEU A 92 5.85 4.79 15.69
C LEU A 92 5.12 3.56 15.14
N VAL A 93 5.33 3.21 13.87
CA VAL A 93 4.82 1.97 13.25
C VAL A 93 5.39 0.74 13.92
N GLY A 94 6.71 0.71 14.17
CA GLY A 94 7.37 -0.39 14.88
C GLY A 94 6.85 -0.58 16.31
N THR A 95 6.61 0.53 17.02
CA THR A 95 6.01 0.52 18.36
C THR A 95 4.56 0.00 18.33
N GLY A 96 3.75 0.45 17.36
CA GLY A 96 2.39 -0.05 17.15
C GLY A 96 2.35 -1.55 16.85
N LEU A 97 3.28 -2.04 16.03
CA LEU A 97 3.44 -3.48 15.77
C LEU A 97 3.83 -4.25 17.03
N TYR A 98 4.80 -3.74 17.82
CA TYR A 98 5.21 -4.37 19.06
C TYR A 98 4.04 -4.48 20.07
N LEU A 99 3.23 -3.43 20.21
CA LEU A 99 2.05 -3.45 21.08
C LEU A 99 0.97 -4.42 20.57
N ALA A 100 0.69 -4.41 19.27
CA ALA A 100 -0.29 -5.31 18.66
C ALA A 100 0.12 -6.79 18.75
N ALA A 101 1.42 -7.08 18.60
CA ALA A 101 1.97 -8.43 18.74
C ALA A 101 2.13 -8.86 20.21
N GLY A 102 2.52 -7.92 21.09
CA GLY A 102 2.80 -8.14 22.51
C GLY A 102 1.56 -8.26 23.40
N SER A 103 0.44 -7.63 23.03
CA SER A 103 -0.84 -7.68 23.77
C SER A 103 -1.48 -9.07 23.87
N ARG A 104 -0.84 -10.13 23.35
CA ARG A 104 -1.32 -11.52 23.43
C ARG A 104 -0.52 -12.44 24.33
N ARG A 105 0.44 -11.92 25.11
CA ARG A 105 1.08 -12.68 26.19
C ARG A 105 0.38 -12.55 27.55
N GLY A 106 -0.74 -11.82 27.62
CA GLY A 106 -1.60 -11.70 28.80
C GLY A 106 -2.94 -12.38 28.58
#